data_AF-A0A662UMM8-F1
#
_entry.id   AF-A0A662UMM8-F1
#
_cell.length_a   1.000
_cell.length_b   1.000
_cell.length_c   1.000
_cell.angle_alpha   90.00
_cell.angle_beta   90.00
_cell.angle_gamma   90.00
#
_symmetry.space_group_name_H-M   'P 1'
#
loop_
_entity.id
_entity.type
_entity.pdbx_description
1 polymer ?
#
loop_
_entity_poly.entity_id
_entity_poly.type
_entity_poly.pdbx_seq_one_letter_code
_entity_poly.pdbx_strand_id
1 'polypeptide(L)'
;MADIGKWVRKYQWALGTPENIPLVYYRWKAILPRIYQSIGFNIAFRFLLDLFLTFNLHFEPNLMEQSPPNFFNYTTIPIKKVQKLVVGRTKYGEGIVDPPEIGVTHLERVVWTARYKSTDKAYGIERHFGSQLLFHLNTLKDYMVKYGVRDKYTEAMFETLSLVEGKIIRAAYVGFAVVDISKVLPKRSSKTTFNIRNPRDWKTYDTLKTVNVYECHVNYARVGYARVSPTGPFLKKELTQYLKKELAQELYNRIKEFKERVKPEWQATFFLQRVDKFHYKGSGHVAILGRIYKDVKQILDRHGIFGSVKMAYYSFARELYYFKYKGHKKWKYWKGVLSEEDIKKKYINMGCDPTIIEEISRIV
;
A
#
# COMPACT_ATOMS: atom_id res chain seq x y z
N MET A 1 19.12 -4.63 38.83
CA MET A 1 18.56 -4.78 37.46
C MET A 1 19.67 -5.30 36.57
N ALA A 2 19.63 -6.60 36.22
CA ALA A 2 20.61 -7.21 35.34
C ALA A 2 20.68 -6.43 34.01
N ASP A 3 21.89 -6.30 33.49
CA ASP A 3 22.27 -5.52 32.30
C ASP A 3 21.61 -6.10 31.03
N ILE A 4 20.31 -5.87 30.89
CA ILE A 4 19.48 -6.26 29.73
C ILE A 4 20.11 -5.72 28.43
N GLY A 5 20.80 -4.58 28.50
CA GLY A 5 21.52 -3.98 27.39
C GLY A 5 22.73 -4.80 26.91
N LYS A 6 23.42 -5.54 27.78
CA LYS A 6 24.57 -6.38 27.40
C LYS A 6 24.12 -7.70 26.78
N TRP A 7 23.02 -8.27 27.27
CA TRP A 7 22.43 -9.49 26.71
C TRP A 7 21.81 -9.25 25.33
N VAL A 8 21.05 -8.16 25.15
CA VAL A 8 20.49 -7.77 23.84
C VAL A 8 21.60 -7.48 22.83
N ARG A 9 22.69 -6.80 23.25
CA ARG A 9 23.87 -6.57 22.40
C ARG A 9 24.57 -7.86 22.02
N LYS A 10 24.79 -8.79 22.97
CA LYS A 10 25.41 -10.10 22.71
C LYS A 10 24.56 -10.96 21.75
N TYR A 11 23.24 -10.94 21.91
CA TYR A 11 22.32 -11.69 21.06
C TYR A 11 22.21 -11.09 19.64
N GLN A 12 22.18 -9.76 19.53
CA GLN A 12 22.23 -9.06 18.24
C GLN A 12 23.57 -9.27 17.52
N TRP A 13 24.68 -9.29 18.26
CA TRP A 13 26.01 -9.58 17.73
C TRP A 13 26.14 -11.01 17.24
N ALA A 14 25.63 -11.98 18.01
CA ALA A 14 25.63 -13.39 17.61
C ALA A 14 24.88 -13.61 16.29
N LEU A 15 23.70 -13.01 16.12
CA LEU A 15 22.92 -13.13 14.87
C LEU A 15 23.60 -12.51 13.63
N GLY A 16 24.60 -11.65 13.84
CA GLY A 16 25.37 -10.99 12.79
C GLY A 16 26.71 -11.65 12.48
N THR A 17 27.05 -12.79 13.06
CA THR A 17 28.28 -13.51 12.70
C THR A 17 28.05 -14.46 11.51
N PRO A 18 29.05 -14.69 10.64
CA PRO A 18 28.92 -15.57 9.49
C PRO A 18 28.38 -16.96 9.82
N GLU A 19 28.75 -17.51 10.99
CA GLU A 19 28.39 -18.85 11.47
C GLU A 19 26.89 -18.96 11.82
N ASN A 20 26.25 -17.85 12.16
CA ASN A 20 24.83 -17.81 12.52
C ASN A 20 23.92 -17.45 11.33
N ILE A 21 24.48 -17.03 10.19
CA ILE A 21 23.70 -16.82 8.96
C ILE A 21 23.08 -18.12 8.41
N PRO A 22 23.75 -19.29 8.47
CA PRO A 22 23.12 -20.58 8.19
C PRO A 22 21.88 -20.88 9.06
N LEU A 23 21.76 -20.35 10.29
CA LEU A 23 20.54 -20.50 11.08
C LEU A 23 19.36 -19.70 10.48
N VAL A 24 19.67 -18.58 9.81
CA VAL A 24 18.67 -17.82 9.05
C VAL A 24 18.12 -18.66 7.91
N TYR A 25 18.95 -19.46 7.23
CA TYR A 25 18.51 -20.37 6.16
C TYR A 25 17.40 -21.33 6.66
N TYR A 26 17.63 -22.04 7.78
CA TYR A 26 16.66 -22.99 8.32
C TYR A 26 15.37 -22.30 8.76
N ARG A 27 15.49 -21.14 9.43
CA ARG A 27 14.32 -20.35 9.82
C ARG A 27 13.53 -19.88 8.61
N TRP A 28 14.21 -19.41 7.56
CA TRP A 28 13.59 -18.93 6.33
C TRP A 28 12.88 -20.06 5.59
N LYS A 29 13.52 -21.23 5.52
CA LYS A 29 12.96 -22.46 4.92
C LYS A 29 11.69 -22.89 5.65
N ALA A 30 11.67 -22.85 6.98
CA ALA A 30 10.49 -23.22 7.78
C ALA A 30 9.28 -22.30 7.53
N ILE A 31 9.49 -21.01 7.26
CA ILE A 31 8.41 -20.03 7.00
C ILE A 31 8.15 -19.80 5.50
N LEU A 32 8.90 -20.45 4.61
CA LEU A 32 8.84 -20.23 3.17
C LEU A 32 7.43 -20.39 2.59
N PRO A 33 6.60 -21.38 3.00
CA PRO A 33 5.21 -21.48 2.52
C PRO A 33 4.38 -20.22 2.82
N ARG A 34 4.52 -19.65 4.04
CA ARG A 34 3.85 -18.41 4.42
C ARG A 34 4.35 -17.21 3.62
N ILE A 35 5.66 -17.15 3.37
CA ILE A 35 6.25 -16.11 2.51
C ILE A 35 5.66 -16.20 1.10
N TYR A 36 5.59 -17.40 0.51
CA TYR A 36 5.04 -17.61 -0.83
C TYR A 36 3.57 -17.24 -0.94
N GLN A 37 2.75 -17.61 0.05
CA GLN A 37 1.35 -17.18 0.12
C GLN A 37 1.22 -15.66 0.20
N SER A 38 2.02 -15.02 1.06
CA SER A 38 2.05 -13.55 1.17
C SER A 38 2.47 -12.91 -0.16
N ILE A 39 3.50 -13.43 -0.84
CA ILE A 39 3.96 -12.92 -2.14
C ILE A 39 2.83 -13.00 -3.17
N GLY A 40 2.21 -14.17 -3.32
CA GLY A 40 1.11 -14.37 -4.26
C GLY A 40 -0.05 -13.40 -4.00
N PHE A 41 -0.48 -13.27 -2.75
CA PHE A 41 -1.54 -12.35 -2.37
C PHE A 41 -1.18 -10.88 -2.67
N ASN A 42 0.00 -10.40 -2.25
CA ASN A 42 0.38 -9.00 -2.45
C ASN A 42 0.54 -8.65 -3.94
N ILE A 43 1.14 -9.53 -4.75
CA ILE A 43 1.32 -9.29 -6.17
C ILE A 43 -0.01 -9.34 -6.90
N ALA A 44 -0.89 -10.30 -6.59
CA ALA A 44 -2.22 -10.36 -7.19
C ALA A 44 -3.08 -9.15 -6.81
N PHE A 45 -3.02 -8.71 -5.54
CA PHE A 45 -3.71 -7.49 -5.09
C PHE A 45 -3.20 -6.29 -5.88
N ARG A 46 -1.88 -6.14 -5.96
CA ARG A 46 -1.27 -5.02 -6.66
C ARG A 46 -1.66 -5.01 -8.13
N PHE A 47 -1.58 -6.16 -8.80
CA PHE A 47 -1.91 -6.29 -10.22
C PHE A 47 -3.36 -5.90 -10.50
N LEU A 48 -4.31 -6.38 -9.69
CA LEU A 48 -5.73 -6.00 -9.82
C LEU A 48 -5.93 -4.52 -9.47
N LEU A 49 -5.28 -4.01 -8.45
CA LEU A 49 -5.37 -2.60 -8.10
C LEU A 49 -4.89 -1.72 -9.25
N ASP A 50 -3.74 -2.04 -9.84
CA ASP A 50 -3.16 -1.27 -10.93
C ASP A 50 -4.03 -1.33 -12.19
N LEU A 51 -4.64 -2.48 -12.49
CA LEU A 51 -5.62 -2.66 -13.56
C LEU A 51 -6.81 -1.71 -13.39
N PHE A 52 -7.41 -1.70 -12.20
CA PHE A 52 -8.57 -0.86 -11.91
C PHE A 52 -8.19 0.62 -11.84
N LEU A 53 -7.06 1.01 -11.25
CA LEU A 53 -6.60 2.39 -11.25
C LEU A 53 -6.33 2.90 -12.67
N THR A 54 -5.81 2.05 -13.55
CA THR A 54 -5.58 2.40 -14.97
C THR A 54 -6.90 2.64 -15.69
N PHE A 55 -7.87 1.74 -15.57
CA PHE A 55 -9.12 1.85 -16.33
C PHE A 55 -10.19 2.75 -15.67
N ASN A 56 -10.23 2.83 -14.34
CA ASN A 56 -11.17 3.68 -13.64
C ASN A 56 -10.66 5.11 -13.47
N LEU A 57 -9.36 5.32 -13.31
CA LEU A 57 -8.79 6.63 -12.95
C LEU A 57 -7.71 7.13 -13.91
N HIS A 58 -7.40 6.36 -14.96
CA HIS A 58 -6.46 6.75 -16.02
C HIS A 58 -5.03 6.91 -15.53
N PHE A 59 -4.64 6.13 -14.51
CA PHE A 59 -3.24 6.06 -14.11
C PHE A 59 -2.44 5.50 -15.28
N GLU A 60 -1.40 6.23 -15.70
CA GLU A 60 -0.56 5.79 -16.81
C GLU A 60 0.38 4.66 -16.33
N PRO A 61 0.29 3.43 -16.89
CA PRO A 61 1.08 2.29 -16.42
C PRO A 61 2.60 2.54 -16.38
N ASN A 62 3.12 3.32 -17.32
CA ASN A 62 4.56 3.62 -17.42
C ASN A 62 5.07 4.54 -16.29
N LEU A 63 4.19 5.31 -15.66
CA LEU A 63 4.53 6.23 -14.56
C LEU A 63 4.32 5.59 -13.17
N MET A 64 3.79 4.37 -13.13
CA MET A 64 3.54 3.61 -11.91
C MET A 64 4.82 2.92 -11.43
N GLU A 65 5.01 2.82 -10.11
CA GLU A 65 6.26 2.36 -9.49
C GLU A 65 6.66 0.93 -9.88
N GLN A 66 5.67 0.06 -10.11
CA GLN A 66 5.89 -1.35 -10.42
C GLN A 66 5.87 -1.65 -11.92
N SER A 67 5.76 -0.62 -12.76
CA SER A 67 5.68 -0.73 -14.22
C SER A 67 4.76 -1.89 -14.64
N PRO A 68 3.46 -1.85 -14.28
CA PRO A 68 2.51 -2.87 -14.71
C PRO A 68 2.49 -2.98 -16.23
N PRO A 69 2.06 -4.12 -16.79
CA PRO A 69 1.91 -4.25 -18.23
C PRO A 69 0.98 -3.14 -18.75
N ASN A 70 1.20 -2.71 -19.99
CA ASN A 70 0.31 -1.73 -20.60
C ASN A 70 -1.07 -2.37 -20.85
N PHE A 71 -1.98 -2.18 -19.89
CA PHE A 71 -3.32 -2.77 -19.92
C PHE A 71 -4.13 -2.37 -21.16
N PHE A 72 -3.83 -1.22 -21.78
CA PHE A 72 -4.50 -0.75 -22.99
C PHE A 72 -4.26 -1.64 -24.21
N ASN A 73 -3.15 -2.40 -24.24
CA ASN A 73 -2.88 -3.34 -25.34
C ASN A 73 -3.90 -4.49 -25.40
N TYR A 74 -4.64 -4.69 -24.31
CA TYR A 74 -5.55 -5.80 -24.09
C TYR A 74 -7.04 -5.43 -24.24
N THR A 75 -7.37 -4.19 -24.60
CA THR A 75 -8.77 -3.73 -24.71
C THR A 75 -9.31 -3.90 -26.12
N THR A 76 -10.63 -4.18 -26.25
CA THR A 76 -11.32 -4.24 -27.55
C THR A 76 -11.47 -2.87 -28.19
N ILE A 77 -11.57 -1.85 -27.36
CA ILE A 77 -11.87 -0.48 -27.76
C ILE A 77 -10.56 0.30 -27.77
N PRO A 78 -10.26 1.05 -28.84
CA PRO A 78 -9.17 2.03 -28.82
C PRO A 78 -9.51 3.11 -27.79
N ILE A 79 -8.79 3.09 -26.67
CA ILE A 79 -9.03 4.05 -25.60
C ILE A 79 -8.34 5.36 -25.99
N LYS A 80 -9.15 6.40 -26.23
CA LYS A 80 -8.62 7.76 -26.29
C LYS A 80 -7.91 8.03 -24.96
N LYS A 81 -6.61 8.30 -25.04
CA LYS A 81 -5.87 8.86 -23.90
C LYS A 81 -6.58 10.16 -23.52
N VAL A 82 -7.20 10.20 -22.34
CA VAL A 82 -7.71 11.46 -21.82
C VAL A 82 -6.47 12.28 -21.50
N GLN A 83 -6.32 13.39 -22.22
CA GLN A 83 -5.24 14.31 -21.94
C GLN A 83 -5.47 14.91 -20.56
N LYS A 84 -4.42 14.87 -19.73
CA LYS A 84 -4.38 15.61 -18.47
C LYS A 84 -4.60 17.10 -18.76
N LEU A 85 -5.07 17.85 -17.77
CA LEU A 85 -5.23 19.30 -17.94
C LEU A 85 -3.88 19.92 -18.34
N VAL A 86 -3.81 20.48 -19.53
CA VAL A 86 -2.70 21.30 -20.02
C VAL A 86 -3.16 22.75 -19.94
N VAL A 87 -2.49 23.55 -19.09
CA VAL A 87 -2.76 24.98 -18.91
C VAL A 87 -2.71 25.67 -20.28
N GLY A 88 -3.81 26.32 -20.67
CA GLY A 88 -3.96 27.01 -21.95
C GLY A 88 -4.42 26.16 -23.15
N ARG A 89 -4.67 24.85 -23.00
CA ARG A 89 -5.18 23.98 -24.11
C ARG A 89 -6.47 23.23 -23.78
N THR A 90 -6.59 22.68 -22.59
CA THR A 90 -7.83 21.98 -22.15
C THR A 90 -8.87 22.97 -21.66
N LYS A 91 -10.15 22.78 -22.04
CA LYS A 91 -11.27 23.56 -21.51
C LYS A 91 -11.32 23.45 -19.98
N TYR A 92 -11.55 24.58 -19.33
CA TYR A 92 -11.71 24.66 -17.87
C TYR A 92 -12.82 23.69 -17.43
N GLY A 93 -12.53 22.81 -16.47
CA GLY A 93 -13.50 21.86 -15.90
C GLY A 93 -13.57 20.47 -16.53
N GLU A 94 -12.90 20.22 -17.66
CA GLU A 94 -12.93 18.92 -18.36
C GLU A 94 -11.65 18.08 -18.18
N GLY A 95 -10.53 18.69 -17.81
CA GLY A 95 -9.25 18.00 -17.59
C GLY A 95 -9.05 17.55 -16.14
N ILE A 96 -8.46 16.36 -15.94
CA ILE A 96 -7.92 15.95 -14.63
C ILE A 96 -6.67 16.81 -14.38
N VAL A 97 -6.75 17.70 -13.39
CA VAL A 97 -5.59 18.47 -12.91
C VAL A 97 -4.81 17.55 -11.97
N ASP A 98 -3.72 16.99 -12.46
CA ASP A 98 -2.69 16.50 -11.55
C ASP A 98 -1.85 17.72 -11.16
N PRO A 99 -1.84 18.14 -9.88
CA PRO A 99 -0.99 19.24 -9.46
C PRO A 99 0.48 18.86 -9.71
N PRO A 100 1.35 19.81 -10.09
CA PRO A 100 2.71 19.53 -10.56
C PRO A 100 3.55 18.74 -9.56
N GLU A 101 3.24 18.87 -8.27
CA GLU A 101 3.92 18.19 -7.17
C GLU A 101 3.46 16.73 -6.97
N ILE A 102 2.25 16.37 -7.44
CA ILE A 102 1.65 15.04 -7.26
C ILE A 102 1.49 14.35 -8.61
N GLY A 103 2.49 13.53 -8.95
CA GLY A 103 2.39 12.59 -10.08
C GLY A 103 1.64 11.29 -9.74
N VAL A 104 1.37 10.49 -10.78
CA VAL A 104 0.73 9.15 -10.72
C VAL A 104 1.37 8.24 -9.66
N THR A 105 2.71 8.24 -9.59
CA THR A 105 3.45 7.44 -8.59
C THR A 105 3.08 7.82 -7.15
N HIS A 106 2.84 9.10 -6.86
CA HIS A 106 2.45 9.55 -5.53
C HIS A 106 1.05 9.05 -5.18
N LEU A 107 0.10 9.21 -6.10
CA LEU A 107 -1.28 8.76 -5.95
C LEU A 107 -1.34 7.25 -5.72
N GLU A 108 -0.63 6.48 -6.55
CA GLU A 108 -0.52 5.02 -6.44
C GLU A 108 0.04 4.60 -5.08
N ARG A 109 1.08 5.29 -4.59
CA ARG A 109 1.66 5.04 -3.26
C ARG A 109 0.69 5.38 -2.13
N VAL A 110 -0.15 6.39 -2.29
CA VAL A 110 -1.21 6.73 -1.32
C VAL A 110 -2.26 5.62 -1.26
N VAL A 111 -2.74 5.12 -2.41
CA VAL A 111 -3.67 3.98 -2.44
C VAL A 111 -3.04 2.74 -1.81
N TRP A 112 -1.76 2.50 -2.09
CA TRP A 112 -1.04 1.38 -1.48
C TRP A 112 -0.82 1.56 0.04
N THR A 113 -0.67 2.80 0.50
CA THR A 113 -0.61 3.14 1.93
C THR A 113 -1.96 2.86 2.60
N ALA A 114 -3.05 3.30 1.97
CA ALA A 114 -4.41 3.00 2.40
C ALA A 114 -4.64 1.48 2.50
N ARG A 115 -4.17 0.72 1.50
CA ARG A 115 -4.21 -0.75 1.51
C ARG A 115 -3.56 -1.37 2.74
N TYR A 116 -2.39 -0.87 3.17
CA TYR A 116 -1.71 -1.40 4.37
C TYR A 116 -2.46 -1.14 5.68
N LYS A 117 -3.41 -0.19 5.67
CA LYS A 117 -4.33 0.07 6.77
C LYS A 117 -5.60 -0.76 6.64
N SER A 118 -6.12 -0.90 5.43
CA SER A 118 -7.38 -1.62 5.17
C SER A 118 -7.22 -3.13 5.31
N THR A 119 -6.12 -3.69 4.80
CA THR A 119 -5.94 -5.13 4.58
C THR A 119 -4.60 -5.63 5.16
N ASP A 120 -4.64 -6.82 5.76
CA ASP A 120 -3.43 -7.52 6.20
C ASP A 120 -2.67 -8.11 5.01
N LYS A 121 -1.35 -7.91 5.02
CA LYS A 121 -0.47 -8.31 3.92
C LYS A 121 -0.20 -9.81 3.85
N ALA A 122 -0.37 -10.55 4.95
CA ALA A 122 0.07 -11.95 5.06
C ALA A 122 -1.08 -12.92 4.74
N TYR A 123 -2.28 -12.65 5.25
CA TYR A 123 -3.39 -13.60 5.17
C TYR A 123 -4.56 -13.14 4.29
N GLY A 124 -4.50 -11.91 3.77
CA GLY A 124 -5.60 -11.35 2.98
C GLY A 124 -6.90 -11.26 3.77
N ILE A 125 -6.77 -10.81 5.02
CA ILE A 125 -7.89 -10.49 5.90
C ILE A 125 -7.97 -8.98 6.09
N GLU A 126 -9.14 -8.47 6.43
CA GLU A 126 -9.32 -7.06 6.76
C GLU A 126 -8.65 -6.74 8.10
N ARG A 127 -8.01 -5.57 8.20
CA ARG A 127 -7.16 -5.20 9.34
C ARG A 127 -7.80 -4.16 10.26
N HIS A 128 -8.06 -2.97 9.74
CA HIS A 128 -8.80 -1.92 10.44
C HIS A 128 -10.21 -1.80 9.87
N PHE A 129 -11.16 -1.32 10.67
CA PHE A 129 -12.58 -1.27 10.33
C PHE A 129 -13.24 0.01 10.83
N GLY A 130 -14.32 0.40 10.17
CA GLY A 130 -15.18 1.51 10.60
C GLY A 130 -14.44 2.83 10.78
N SER A 131 -14.74 3.52 11.88
CA SER A 131 -14.23 4.87 12.18
C SER A 131 -12.71 4.96 12.21
N GLN A 132 -12.01 3.91 12.68
CA GLN A 132 -10.55 3.92 12.72
C GLN A 132 -9.93 3.91 11.32
N LEU A 133 -10.47 3.09 10.42
CA LEU A 133 -9.99 3.06 9.04
C LEU A 133 -10.40 4.34 8.31
N LEU A 134 -11.64 4.79 8.50
CA LEU A 134 -12.14 6.02 7.90
C LEU A 134 -11.30 7.23 8.29
N PHE A 135 -10.90 7.36 9.56
CA PHE A 135 -9.98 8.40 10.01
C PHE A 135 -8.67 8.38 9.22
N HIS A 136 -8.06 7.21 9.05
CA HIS A 136 -6.82 7.09 8.27
C HIS A 136 -7.00 7.42 6.79
N LEU A 137 -8.10 7.00 6.17
CA LEU A 137 -8.37 7.27 4.77
C LEU A 137 -8.71 8.74 4.53
N ASN A 138 -9.51 9.36 5.39
CA ASN A 138 -9.80 10.79 5.35
C ASN A 138 -8.53 11.61 5.55
N THR A 139 -7.64 11.22 6.47
CA THR A 139 -6.34 11.90 6.61
C THR A 139 -5.54 11.87 5.30
N LEU A 140 -5.51 10.72 4.60
CA LEU A 140 -4.84 10.61 3.29
C LEU A 140 -5.56 11.44 2.21
N LYS A 141 -6.90 11.46 2.24
CA LYS A 141 -7.76 12.26 1.36
C LYS A 141 -7.43 13.75 1.51
N ASP A 142 -7.45 14.24 2.74
CA ASP A 142 -7.22 15.65 3.09
C ASP A 142 -5.85 16.12 2.63
N TYR A 143 -4.82 15.28 2.75
CA TYR A 143 -3.51 15.59 2.20
C TYR A 143 -3.55 15.75 0.68
N MET A 144 -4.13 14.79 -0.04
CA MET A 144 -4.19 14.88 -1.50
C MET A 144 -4.99 16.09 -1.97
N VAL A 145 -6.11 16.39 -1.30
CA VAL A 145 -6.94 17.57 -1.59
C VAL A 145 -6.21 18.88 -1.30
N LYS A 146 -5.50 18.98 -0.17
CA LYS A 146 -4.67 20.15 0.18
C LYS A 146 -3.67 20.49 -0.94
N TYR A 147 -3.06 19.46 -1.52
CA TYR A 147 -2.06 19.62 -2.57
C TYR A 147 -2.66 19.70 -3.99
N GLY A 148 -3.98 19.86 -4.13
CA GLY A 148 -4.64 20.18 -5.39
C GLY A 148 -5.28 19.00 -6.14
N VAL A 149 -5.28 17.80 -5.57
CA VAL A 149 -5.98 16.65 -6.17
C VAL A 149 -7.48 16.81 -5.92
N ARG A 150 -8.30 16.63 -6.96
CA ARG A 150 -9.76 16.76 -6.84
C ARG A 150 -10.34 15.78 -5.81
N ASP A 151 -11.16 16.29 -4.90
CA ASP A 151 -11.84 15.53 -3.84
C ASP A 151 -12.50 14.23 -4.38
N LYS A 152 -13.36 14.36 -5.39
CA LYS A 152 -14.04 13.23 -6.05
C LYS A 152 -13.08 12.19 -6.65
N TYR A 153 -11.89 12.60 -7.07
CA TYR A 153 -10.88 11.69 -7.61
C TYR A 153 -10.23 10.86 -6.51
N THR A 154 -9.93 11.50 -5.37
CA THR A 154 -9.41 10.80 -4.18
C THR A 154 -10.42 9.84 -3.57
N GLU A 155 -11.72 10.17 -3.59
CA GLU A 155 -12.79 9.23 -3.20
C GLU A 155 -12.80 8.00 -4.10
N ALA A 156 -12.74 8.21 -5.42
CA ALA A 156 -12.75 7.13 -6.40
C ALA A 156 -11.53 6.19 -6.27
N MET A 157 -10.38 6.69 -5.79
CA MET A 157 -9.23 5.86 -5.44
C MET A 157 -9.55 4.87 -4.31
N PHE A 158 -10.27 5.30 -3.28
CA PHE A 158 -10.64 4.45 -2.14
C PHE A 158 -11.85 3.55 -2.43
N GLU A 159 -12.79 3.99 -3.27
CA GLU A 159 -13.83 3.13 -3.84
C GLU A 159 -13.21 1.97 -4.64
N THR A 160 -12.22 2.29 -5.47
CA THR A 160 -11.46 1.29 -6.24
C THR A 160 -10.70 0.33 -5.32
N LEU A 161 -10.09 0.84 -4.25
CA LEU A 161 -9.42 0.00 -3.25
C LEU A 161 -10.39 -0.99 -2.60
N SER A 162 -11.57 -0.53 -2.17
CA SER A 162 -12.57 -1.40 -1.55
C SER A 162 -13.08 -2.48 -2.50
N LEU A 163 -13.30 -2.11 -3.78
CA LEU A 163 -13.72 -3.06 -4.80
C LEU A 163 -12.67 -4.16 -5.02
N VAL A 164 -11.41 -3.78 -5.17
CA VAL A 164 -10.30 -4.73 -5.37
C VAL A 164 -10.09 -5.60 -4.13
N GLU A 165 -10.19 -5.02 -2.93
CA GLU A 165 -10.12 -5.76 -1.68
C GLU A 165 -11.22 -6.82 -1.58
N GLY A 166 -12.48 -6.44 -1.81
CA GLY A 166 -13.60 -7.38 -1.78
C GLY A 166 -13.44 -8.47 -2.82
N LYS A 167 -12.99 -8.13 -4.04
CA LYS A 167 -12.67 -9.12 -5.07
C LYS A 167 -11.60 -10.09 -4.57
N ILE A 168 -10.42 -9.65 -4.17
CA ILE A 168 -9.35 -10.61 -3.87
C ILE A 168 -9.56 -11.42 -2.59
N ILE A 169 -10.27 -10.89 -1.60
CA ILE A 169 -10.55 -11.60 -0.35
C ILE A 169 -11.70 -12.61 -0.53
N ARG A 170 -12.71 -12.27 -1.35
CA ARG A 170 -14.02 -12.96 -1.38
C ARG A 170 -14.46 -13.46 -2.76
N ALA A 171 -13.77 -13.09 -3.83
CA ALA A 171 -14.01 -13.54 -5.20
C ALA A 171 -12.72 -14.01 -5.89
N ALA A 172 -12.58 -15.31 -6.11
CA ALA A 172 -11.44 -15.84 -6.88
C ALA A 172 -11.83 -16.00 -8.35
N TYR A 173 -10.92 -15.66 -9.25
CA TYR A 173 -11.03 -15.95 -10.67
C TYR A 173 -10.08 -17.08 -11.04
N VAL A 174 -10.57 -18.12 -11.73
CA VAL A 174 -9.71 -19.16 -12.30
C VAL A 174 -8.72 -18.51 -13.27
N GLY A 175 -7.41 -18.68 -13.03
CA GLY A 175 -6.30 -18.05 -13.78
C GLY A 175 -5.57 -16.94 -13.00
N PHE A 176 -6.31 -16.06 -12.32
CA PHE A 176 -5.72 -15.05 -11.41
C PHE A 176 -5.58 -15.56 -9.97
N ALA A 177 -6.37 -16.57 -9.60
CA ALA A 177 -6.15 -17.40 -8.44
C ALA A 177 -5.21 -18.54 -8.83
N VAL A 178 -3.91 -18.34 -8.60
CA VAL A 178 -2.90 -19.35 -8.89
C VAL A 178 -2.92 -20.41 -7.78
N VAL A 179 -3.08 -21.68 -8.17
CA VAL A 179 -3.01 -22.85 -7.28
C VAL A 179 -1.67 -22.82 -6.53
N ASP A 180 -1.70 -23.11 -5.22
CA ASP A 180 -0.54 -23.06 -4.30
C ASP A 180 0.07 -21.68 -4.02
N ILE A 181 -0.48 -20.59 -4.57
CA ILE A 181 0.10 -19.24 -4.40
C ILE A 181 -0.92 -18.21 -3.91
N SER A 182 -2.20 -18.39 -4.26
CA SER A 182 -3.29 -17.52 -3.81
C SER A 182 -4.40 -18.36 -3.18
N LYS A 183 -5.27 -17.71 -2.39
CA LYS A 183 -6.49 -18.33 -1.88
C LYS A 183 -7.39 -18.63 -3.08
N VAL A 184 -7.45 -19.90 -3.47
CA VAL A 184 -8.39 -20.36 -4.50
C VAL A 184 -9.75 -20.53 -3.82
N LEU A 185 -10.70 -19.67 -4.17
CA LEU A 185 -12.08 -19.85 -3.73
C LEU A 185 -12.79 -20.82 -4.68
N PRO A 186 -13.72 -21.65 -4.15
CA PRO A 186 -14.46 -22.60 -4.97
C PRO A 186 -15.22 -21.86 -6.07
N LYS A 187 -15.23 -22.43 -7.28
CA LYS A 187 -15.93 -21.91 -8.45
C LYS A 187 -17.44 -21.94 -8.18
N ARG A 188 -18.00 -20.85 -7.67
CA ARG A 188 -19.45 -20.65 -7.66
C ARG A 188 -19.91 -20.29 -9.09
N SER A 189 -21.14 -20.62 -9.45
CA SER A 189 -21.73 -20.49 -10.80
C SER A 189 -21.67 -19.06 -11.39
N SER A 190 -21.95 -18.89 -12.68
CA SER A 190 -21.65 -17.72 -13.55
C SER A 190 -22.23 -16.34 -13.17
N LYS A 191 -22.71 -16.13 -11.94
CA LYS A 191 -23.09 -14.83 -11.36
C LYS A 191 -22.77 -14.81 -9.87
N THR A 192 -21.49 -15.01 -9.51
CA THR A 192 -21.12 -15.08 -8.10
C THR A 192 -21.25 -13.70 -7.46
N THR A 193 -21.86 -13.62 -6.29
CA THR A 193 -21.86 -12.39 -5.51
C THR A 193 -20.63 -12.35 -4.62
N PHE A 194 -20.14 -11.15 -4.34
CA PHE A 194 -19.07 -10.90 -3.38
C PHE A 194 -19.36 -9.63 -2.60
N ASN A 195 -18.90 -9.60 -1.35
CA ASN A 195 -19.10 -8.44 -0.49
C ASN A 195 -17.91 -7.49 -0.62
N ILE A 196 -18.19 -6.22 -0.80
CA ILE A 196 -17.21 -5.13 -0.65
C ILE A 196 -17.54 -4.35 0.60
N ARG A 197 -16.56 -3.66 1.16
CA ARG A 197 -16.85 -2.70 2.24
C ARG A 197 -17.44 -1.45 1.63
N ASN A 198 -18.46 -0.89 2.25
CA ASN A 198 -18.98 0.39 1.81
C ASN A 198 -17.86 1.44 1.98
N PRO A 199 -17.41 2.11 0.91
CA PRO A 199 -16.27 3.02 0.98
C PRO A 199 -16.59 4.31 1.75
N ARG A 200 -17.86 4.56 2.11
CA ARG A 200 -18.29 5.70 2.92
C ARG A 200 -18.05 5.49 4.42
N ASP A 201 -18.26 4.28 4.92
CA ASP A 201 -18.13 3.98 6.35
C ASP A 201 -17.07 2.94 6.70
N TRP A 202 -16.58 2.17 5.71
CA TRP A 202 -15.65 1.06 5.85
C TRP A 202 -16.04 0.05 6.94
N LYS A 203 -17.35 -0.08 7.20
CA LYS A 203 -17.97 -0.92 8.22
C LYS A 203 -19.07 -1.80 7.63
N THR A 204 -19.98 -1.22 6.86
CA THR A 204 -21.06 -1.97 6.22
C THR A 204 -20.54 -2.67 4.96
N TYR A 205 -21.30 -3.66 4.51
CA TYR A 205 -20.95 -4.44 3.32
C TYR A 205 -22.03 -4.30 2.26
N ASP A 206 -21.59 -4.10 1.04
CA ASP A 206 -22.44 -4.10 -0.14
C ASP A 206 -22.17 -5.36 -0.95
N THR A 207 -23.22 -6.03 -1.39
CA THR A 207 -23.11 -7.24 -2.19
C THR A 207 -23.15 -6.87 -3.67
N LEU A 208 -22.05 -7.15 -4.37
CA LEU A 208 -21.92 -6.94 -5.81
C LEU A 208 -21.89 -8.27 -6.55
N LYS A 209 -22.29 -8.27 -7.82
CA LYS A 209 -22.18 -9.43 -8.71
C LYS A 209 -20.87 -9.36 -9.47
N THR A 210 -20.14 -10.46 -9.56
CA THR A 210 -18.96 -10.57 -10.43
C THR A 210 -19.26 -11.38 -11.67
N VAL A 211 -18.90 -10.81 -12.81
CA VAL A 211 -19.06 -11.40 -14.15
C VAL A 211 -17.68 -11.55 -14.80
N ASN A 212 -16.83 -10.53 -14.67
CA ASN A 212 -15.49 -10.49 -15.27
C ASN A 212 -14.41 -10.06 -14.26
N VAL A 213 -13.13 -10.26 -14.65
CA VAL A 213 -11.97 -9.82 -13.86
C VAL A 213 -11.98 -8.30 -13.66
N TYR A 214 -12.22 -7.56 -14.74
CA TYR A 214 -12.49 -6.14 -14.71
C TYR A 214 -13.95 -5.89 -15.11
N GLU A 215 -14.63 -5.09 -14.29
CA GLU A 215 -15.99 -4.65 -14.52
C GLU A 215 -16.25 -3.37 -13.72
N CYS A 216 -17.19 -2.57 -14.18
CA CYS A 216 -17.59 -1.33 -13.52
C CYS A 216 -18.95 -1.54 -12.85
N HIS A 217 -19.05 -1.18 -11.58
CA HIS A 217 -20.32 -1.22 -10.86
C HIS A 217 -20.87 0.19 -10.70
N VAL A 218 -22.17 0.36 -10.96
CA VAL A 218 -22.88 1.62 -10.69
C VAL A 218 -22.66 2.00 -9.22
N ASN A 219 -22.46 3.29 -8.95
CA ASN A 219 -22.10 3.87 -7.64
C ASN A 219 -20.69 3.58 -7.10
N TYR A 220 -19.92 2.68 -7.72
CA TYR A 220 -18.51 2.40 -7.36
C TYR A 220 -17.52 2.72 -8.48
N ALA A 221 -18.04 2.93 -9.69
CA ALA A 221 -17.32 3.44 -10.84
C ALA A 221 -17.88 4.83 -11.19
N ARG A 222 -17.01 5.85 -11.23
CA ARG A 222 -17.45 7.22 -11.49
C ARG A 222 -17.68 7.45 -12.98
N VAL A 223 -18.84 8.00 -13.32
CA VAL A 223 -19.21 8.39 -14.70
C VAL A 223 -18.20 9.41 -15.24
N GLY A 224 -17.79 9.24 -16.50
CA GLY A 224 -16.77 10.08 -17.15
C GLY A 224 -15.31 9.66 -16.86
N TYR A 225 -15.09 8.89 -15.80
CA TYR A 225 -13.78 8.32 -15.48
C TYR A 225 -13.71 6.85 -15.89
N ALA A 226 -14.64 6.02 -15.44
CA ALA A 226 -14.58 4.59 -15.70
C ALA A 226 -14.68 4.25 -17.19
N ARG A 227 -13.77 3.37 -17.66
CA ARG A 227 -13.83 2.85 -19.02
C ARG A 227 -14.79 1.67 -19.08
N VAL A 228 -15.83 1.83 -19.90
CA VAL A 228 -16.90 0.84 -20.11
C VAL A 228 -17.06 0.57 -21.61
N SER A 229 -17.54 -0.62 -21.94
CA SER A 229 -17.88 -1.02 -23.31
C SER A 229 -19.41 -1.08 -23.45
N PRO A 230 -20.01 -0.36 -24.41
CA PRO A 230 -21.47 -0.30 -24.57
C PRO A 230 -22.06 -1.56 -25.21
N THR A 231 -21.28 -2.32 -25.99
CA THR A 231 -21.82 -3.36 -26.91
C THR A 231 -21.20 -4.74 -26.74
N GLY A 232 -20.37 -4.96 -25.70
CA GLY A 232 -19.72 -6.26 -25.48
C GLY A 232 -18.69 -6.21 -24.35
N PRO A 233 -17.95 -7.31 -24.09
CA PRO A 233 -16.90 -7.31 -23.08
C PRO A 233 -15.80 -6.30 -23.44
N PHE A 234 -15.41 -5.51 -22.43
CA PHE A 234 -14.40 -4.46 -22.53
C PHE A 234 -12.99 -5.01 -22.85
N LEU A 235 -12.73 -6.24 -22.41
CA LEU A 235 -11.53 -7.01 -22.76
C LEU A 235 -11.85 -7.93 -23.94
N LYS A 236 -10.89 -8.13 -24.85
CA LYS A 236 -11.05 -8.87 -26.12
C LYS A 236 -11.69 -10.26 -25.91
N LYS A 237 -12.72 -10.60 -26.69
CA LYS A 237 -13.54 -11.84 -26.56
C LYS A 237 -12.72 -13.11 -26.83
N GLU A 238 -11.98 -13.13 -27.93
CA GLU A 238 -11.03 -14.21 -28.29
C GLU A 238 -9.90 -14.32 -27.27
N LEU A 239 -9.57 -13.22 -26.59
CA LEU A 239 -8.66 -13.23 -25.47
C LEU A 239 -9.36 -13.47 -24.12
N THR A 240 -10.69 -13.50 -23.96
CA THR A 240 -11.27 -13.69 -22.60
C THR A 240 -10.90 -15.07 -22.01
N GLN A 241 -10.47 -16.01 -22.86
CA GLN A 241 -9.80 -17.26 -22.52
C GLN A 241 -8.25 -17.17 -22.58
N TYR A 242 -7.68 -16.43 -23.54
CA TYR A 242 -6.21 -16.26 -23.72
C TYR A 242 -5.57 -15.06 -22.98
N LEU A 243 -6.18 -13.88 -22.85
CA LEU A 243 -5.88 -12.79 -21.89
C LEU A 243 -5.91 -13.30 -20.45
N LYS A 244 -6.86 -14.19 -20.11
CA LYS A 244 -6.83 -14.90 -18.82
C LYS A 244 -5.53 -15.68 -18.67
N LYS A 245 -4.96 -16.18 -19.76
CA LYS A 245 -3.68 -16.90 -19.78
C LYS A 245 -2.49 -15.94 -19.84
N GLU A 246 -2.47 -14.90 -20.67
CA GLU A 246 -1.37 -13.94 -20.81
C GLU A 246 -1.22 -13.03 -19.59
N LEU A 247 -2.30 -12.39 -19.12
CA LEU A 247 -2.24 -11.60 -17.88
C LEU A 247 -1.98 -12.50 -16.67
N ALA A 248 -2.51 -13.73 -16.65
CA ALA A 248 -2.15 -14.68 -15.60
C ALA A 248 -0.71 -15.15 -15.71
N GLN A 249 -0.17 -15.30 -16.93
CA GLN A 249 1.22 -15.69 -17.17
C GLN A 249 2.15 -14.56 -16.74
N GLU A 250 1.81 -13.31 -17.05
CA GLU A 250 2.52 -12.13 -16.57
C GLU A 250 2.49 -12.05 -15.04
N LEU A 251 1.31 -12.23 -14.44
CA LEU A 251 1.15 -12.31 -12.98
C LEU A 251 1.97 -13.45 -12.39
N TYR A 252 1.92 -14.63 -13.00
CA TYR A 252 2.68 -15.82 -12.58
C TYR A 252 4.18 -15.59 -12.69
N ASN A 253 4.65 -14.98 -13.78
CA ASN A 253 6.06 -14.64 -14.00
C ASN A 253 6.56 -13.67 -12.92
N ARG A 254 5.77 -12.64 -12.60
CA ARG A 254 6.09 -11.70 -11.50
C ARG A 254 6.13 -12.40 -10.15
N ILE A 255 5.16 -13.28 -9.87
CA ILE A 255 5.16 -14.08 -8.64
C ILE A 255 6.40 -14.97 -8.58
N LYS A 256 6.73 -15.67 -9.67
CA LYS A 256 7.89 -16.56 -9.78
C LYS A 256 9.18 -15.78 -9.56
N GLU A 257 9.35 -14.64 -10.21
CA GLU A 257 10.51 -13.76 -10.04
C GLU A 257 10.72 -13.36 -8.57
N PHE A 258 9.65 -12.94 -7.87
CA PHE A 258 9.74 -12.61 -6.45
C PHE A 258 10.04 -13.82 -5.57
N LYS A 259 9.48 -15.00 -5.89
CA LYS A 259 9.78 -16.25 -5.18
C LYS A 259 11.27 -16.62 -5.27
N GLU A 260 11.86 -16.50 -6.46
CA GLU A 260 13.29 -16.76 -6.68
C GLU A 260 14.16 -15.87 -5.78
N ARG A 261 13.80 -14.61 -5.59
CA ARG A 261 14.52 -13.64 -4.75
C ARG A 261 14.35 -13.87 -3.24
N VAL A 262 13.42 -14.72 -2.81
CA VAL A 262 13.23 -15.06 -1.38
C VAL A 262 13.64 -16.48 -1.05
N LYS A 263 14.23 -17.20 -2.02
CA LYS A 263 14.81 -18.52 -1.78
C LYS A 263 15.82 -18.44 -0.62
N PRO A 264 15.80 -19.40 0.32
CA PRO A 264 16.70 -19.39 1.47
C PRO A 264 18.17 -19.25 1.09
N GLU A 265 18.61 -19.87 -0.01
CA GLU A 265 19.97 -19.79 -0.54
C GLU A 265 20.32 -18.35 -0.95
N TRP A 266 19.42 -17.69 -1.68
CA TRP A 266 19.60 -16.30 -2.09
C TRP A 266 19.68 -15.37 -0.87
N GLN A 267 18.80 -15.57 0.12
CA GLN A 267 18.76 -14.75 1.33
C GLN A 267 20.02 -14.95 2.19
N ALA A 268 20.50 -16.19 2.32
CA ALA A 268 21.75 -16.49 3.02
C ALA A 268 22.93 -15.75 2.37
N THR A 269 23.08 -15.86 1.04
CA THR A 269 24.13 -15.13 0.29
C THR A 269 23.98 -13.62 0.42
N PHE A 270 22.75 -13.11 0.32
CA PHE A 270 22.46 -11.68 0.46
C PHE A 270 22.87 -11.13 1.84
N PHE A 271 22.64 -11.91 2.90
CA PHE A 271 23.01 -11.55 4.27
C PHE A 271 24.52 -11.72 4.54
N LEU A 272 25.16 -12.77 4.01
CA LEU A 272 26.62 -12.97 4.08
C LEU A 272 27.37 -11.77 3.50
N GLN A 273 26.95 -11.28 2.34
CA GLN A 273 27.53 -10.07 1.71
C GLN A 273 27.35 -8.78 2.52
N ARG A 274 26.53 -8.79 3.58
CA ARG A 274 26.16 -7.59 4.36
C ARG A 274 26.45 -7.75 5.85
N VAL A 275 27.19 -8.78 6.25
CA VAL A 275 27.62 -9.03 7.63
C VAL A 275 28.16 -7.76 8.30
N ASP A 276 29.10 -7.08 7.64
CA ASP A 276 29.74 -5.87 8.18
C ASP A 276 28.77 -4.70 8.35
N LYS A 277 27.66 -4.69 7.59
CA LYS A 277 26.65 -3.63 7.65
C LYS A 277 25.64 -3.84 8.78
N PHE A 278 25.50 -5.05 9.31
CA PHE A 278 24.58 -5.33 10.41
C PHE A 278 25.04 -4.71 11.74
N HIS A 279 26.34 -4.61 11.97
CA HIS A 279 26.91 -4.16 13.24
C HIS A 279 26.96 -2.63 13.40
N TYR A 280 27.05 -1.86 12.31
CA TYR A 280 27.38 -0.44 12.36
C TYR A 280 26.21 0.55 12.17
N LYS A 281 25.26 0.26 11.27
CA LYS A 281 24.18 1.22 10.94
C LYS A 281 22.91 1.04 11.78
N GLY A 282 22.66 -0.16 12.32
CA GLY A 282 21.51 -0.42 13.20
C GLY A 282 21.61 0.28 14.55
N SER A 283 22.81 0.33 15.13
CA SER A 283 23.09 0.90 16.46
C SER A 283 22.93 2.43 16.48
N GLY A 284 23.46 3.14 15.48
CA GLY A 284 23.34 4.60 15.39
C GLY A 284 21.90 5.08 15.23
N HIS A 285 21.11 4.40 14.40
CA HIS A 285 19.68 4.72 14.22
C HIS A 285 18.88 4.52 15.52
N VAL A 286 19.13 3.42 16.23
CA VAL A 286 18.51 3.14 17.53
C VAL A 286 18.93 4.18 18.57
N ALA A 287 20.18 4.63 18.56
CA ALA A 287 20.67 5.68 19.45
C ALA A 287 19.98 7.03 19.18
N ILE A 288 19.83 7.43 17.91
CA ILE A 288 19.12 8.67 17.54
C ILE A 288 17.67 8.60 18.01
N LEU A 289 16.95 7.51 17.71
CA LEU A 289 15.57 7.32 18.17
C LEU A 289 15.47 7.27 19.70
N GLY A 290 16.43 6.64 20.37
CA GLY A 290 16.51 6.57 21.83
C GLY A 290 16.69 7.96 22.45
N ARG A 291 17.52 8.81 21.85
CA ARG A 291 17.67 10.22 22.25
C ARG A 291 16.36 10.98 22.06
N ILE A 292 15.75 10.92 20.87
CA ILE A 292 14.47 11.59 20.60
C ILE A 292 13.41 11.15 21.61
N TYR A 293 13.27 9.85 21.89
CA TYR A 293 12.30 9.37 22.87
C TYR A 293 12.62 9.81 24.30
N LYS A 294 13.90 9.91 24.68
CA LYS A 294 14.30 10.45 25.98
C LYS A 294 13.90 11.92 26.12
N ASP A 295 14.20 12.73 25.11
CA ASP A 295 13.93 14.16 25.10
C ASP A 295 12.42 14.43 25.10
N VAL A 296 11.67 13.71 24.24
CA VAL A 296 10.20 13.75 24.24
C VAL A 296 9.62 13.28 25.57
N LYS A 297 10.18 12.22 26.18
CA LYS A 297 9.71 11.74 27.50
C LYS A 297 9.83 12.83 28.56
N GLN A 298 10.93 13.58 28.59
CA GLN A 298 11.11 14.68 29.54
C GLN A 298 10.05 15.76 29.36
N ILE A 299 9.74 16.15 28.11
CA ILE A 299 8.64 17.08 27.82
C ILE A 299 7.33 16.53 28.37
N LEU A 300 6.98 15.29 28.02
CA LEU A 300 5.72 14.66 28.44
C LEU A 300 5.60 14.49 29.95
N ASP A 301 6.72 14.22 30.65
CA ASP A 301 6.76 14.10 32.10
C ASP A 301 6.52 15.46 32.78
N ARG A 302 7.07 16.56 32.23
CA ARG A 302 6.81 17.94 32.73
C ARG A 302 5.34 18.34 32.60
N HIS A 303 4.69 17.94 31.51
CA HIS A 303 3.27 18.21 31.27
C HIS A 303 2.33 17.19 31.92
N GLY A 304 2.85 16.25 32.73
CA GLY A 304 2.03 15.27 33.46
C GLY A 304 1.27 14.29 32.56
N ILE A 305 1.72 14.06 31.32
CA ILE A 305 0.99 13.22 30.37
C ILE A 305 0.99 11.75 30.83
N PHE A 306 -0.19 11.14 30.83
CA PHE A 306 -0.36 9.74 31.24
C PHE A 306 0.31 8.76 30.26
N GLY A 307 0.83 7.65 30.79
CA GLY A 307 1.65 6.69 30.03
C GLY A 307 0.99 6.14 28.76
N SER A 308 -0.33 5.91 28.76
CA SER A 308 -1.06 5.37 27.60
C SER A 308 -1.07 6.33 26.40
N VAL A 309 -1.02 7.65 26.64
CA VAL A 309 -1.09 8.68 25.60
C VAL A 309 0.29 9.00 25.03
N LYS A 310 1.37 8.74 25.79
CA LYS A 310 2.76 9.01 25.36
C LYS A 310 3.13 8.37 24.02
N MET A 311 2.54 7.20 23.71
CA MET A 311 2.79 6.51 22.44
C MET A 311 2.37 7.31 21.21
N ALA A 312 1.36 8.18 21.32
CA ALA A 312 0.97 9.08 20.24
C ALA A 312 2.07 10.11 19.96
N TYR A 313 2.59 10.76 21.00
CA TYR A 313 3.67 11.74 20.90
C TYR A 313 5.01 11.13 20.44
N TYR A 314 5.36 9.93 20.91
CA TYR A 314 6.52 9.21 20.36
C TYR A 314 6.34 8.86 18.89
N SER A 315 5.12 8.50 18.49
CA SER A 315 4.81 8.24 17.07
C SER A 315 4.91 9.51 16.24
N PHE A 316 4.45 10.66 16.78
CA PHE A 316 4.60 11.98 16.18
C PHE A 316 6.06 12.33 15.94
N ALA A 317 6.89 12.32 16.99
CA ALA A 317 8.31 12.63 16.89
C ALA A 317 9.03 11.75 15.86
N ARG A 318 8.76 10.43 15.89
CA ARG A 318 9.31 9.50 14.90
C ARG A 318 8.82 9.81 13.48
N GLU A 319 7.54 10.16 13.31
CA GLU A 319 7.00 10.48 11.99
C GLU A 319 7.58 11.78 11.46
N LEU A 320 7.70 12.81 12.29
CA LEU A 320 8.31 14.10 11.96
C LEU A 320 9.78 13.94 11.55
N TYR A 321 10.55 13.09 12.23
CA TYR A 321 11.93 12.84 11.84
C TYR A 321 12.08 12.08 10.50
N TYR A 322 11.13 11.17 10.18
CA TYR A 322 11.27 10.26 9.03
C TYR A 322 10.33 10.51 7.85
N PHE A 323 9.42 11.50 7.88
CA PHE A 323 8.41 11.59 6.82
C PHE A 323 9.03 11.89 5.43
N LYS A 324 10.15 12.62 5.36
CA LYS A 324 10.93 12.85 4.12
C LYS A 324 11.99 11.79 3.84
N TYR A 325 12.24 10.86 4.77
CA TYR A 325 13.30 9.87 4.63
C TYR A 325 12.94 8.78 3.60
N LYS A 326 13.78 8.65 2.56
CA LYS A 326 13.64 7.66 1.49
C LYS A 326 14.33 6.33 1.82
N GLY A 327 13.72 5.55 2.72
CA GLY A 327 14.18 4.19 3.07
C GLY A 327 13.56 3.07 2.21
N HIS A 328 13.83 1.80 2.52
CA HIS A 328 13.36 0.65 1.71
C HIS A 328 11.83 0.58 1.43
N LYS A 329 10.99 1.25 2.22
CA LYS A 329 9.54 1.29 2.04
C LYS A 329 9.15 2.38 1.04
N LYS A 330 9.41 2.13 -0.25
CA LYS A 330 9.12 3.06 -1.35
C LYS A 330 7.68 3.59 -1.36
N TRP A 331 6.72 2.77 -0.94
CA TRP A 331 5.32 3.19 -0.81
C TRP A 331 5.09 4.33 0.19
N LYS A 332 6.03 4.65 1.09
CA LYS A 332 5.94 5.81 1.97
C LYS A 332 6.42 7.11 1.32
N TYR A 333 7.03 7.04 0.15
CA TYR A 333 7.67 8.21 -0.47
C TYR A 333 6.66 9.26 -0.92
N TRP A 334 5.36 8.95 -0.97
CA TRP A 334 4.33 9.96 -1.16
C TRP A 334 4.40 11.06 -0.10
N LYS A 335 4.89 10.75 1.11
CA LYS A 335 5.07 11.74 2.18
C LYS A 335 6.09 12.83 1.86
N GLY A 336 6.89 12.66 0.81
CA GLY A 336 7.84 13.69 0.37
C GLY A 336 7.16 15.00 -0.03
N VAL A 337 5.86 14.99 -0.40
CA VAL A 337 5.12 16.22 -0.70
C VAL A 337 4.64 16.95 0.56
N LEU A 338 4.58 16.28 1.72
CA LEU A 338 4.00 16.84 2.93
C LEU A 338 4.88 17.94 3.53
N SER A 339 4.25 18.85 4.25
CA SER A 339 4.91 19.81 5.16
C SER A 339 4.97 19.27 6.59
N GLU A 340 5.78 19.88 7.44
CA GLU A 340 5.83 19.54 8.86
C GLU A 340 4.51 19.84 9.57
N GLU A 341 3.85 20.93 9.18
CA GLU A 341 2.52 21.32 9.67
C GLU A 341 1.45 20.26 9.38
N ASP A 342 1.56 19.52 8.27
CA ASP A 342 0.66 18.40 7.97
C ASP A 342 0.80 17.24 8.96
N ILE A 343 2.02 17.01 9.45
CA ILE A 343 2.29 16.00 10.47
C ILE A 343 1.78 16.50 11.82
N LYS A 344 2.03 17.77 12.19
CA LYS A 344 1.49 18.38 13.42
C LYS A 344 -0.04 18.29 13.47
N LYS A 345 -0.72 18.79 12.42
CA LYS A 345 -2.19 18.81 12.32
C LYS A 345 -2.80 17.42 12.46
N LYS A 346 -2.18 16.39 11.88
CA LYS A 346 -2.64 15.01 12.03
C LYS A 346 -2.67 14.56 13.48
N TYR A 347 -1.61 14.82 14.24
CA TYR A 347 -1.54 14.36 15.64
C TYR A 347 -2.41 15.22 16.58
N ILE A 348 -2.55 16.50 16.29
CA ILE A 348 -3.53 17.37 16.95
C ILE A 348 -4.95 16.83 16.74
N ASN A 349 -5.30 16.46 15.51
CA ASN A 349 -6.60 15.84 15.19
C ASN A 349 -6.79 14.44 15.83
N MET A 350 -5.71 13.78 16.27
CA MET A 350 -5.77 12.55 17.05
C MET A 350 -5.94 12.80 18.56
N GLY A 351 -6.02 14.06 18.98
CA GLY A 351 -6.19 14.46 20.38
C GLY A 351 -4.89 14.80 21.12
N CYS A 352 -3.77 15.00 20.40
CA CYS A 352 -2.55 15.50 21.03
C CYS A 352 -2.64 17.01 21.27
N ASP A 353 -2.08 17.48 22.38
CA ASP A 353 -2.05 18.89 22.74
C ASP A 353 -1.16 19.68 21.76
N PRO A 354 -1.68 20.73 21.09
CA PRO A 354 -0.91 21.56 20.17
C PRO A 354 0.36 22.16 20.78
N THR A 355 0.34 22.53 22.06
CA THR A 355 1.49 23.16 22.74
C THR A 355 2.65 22.17 22.88
N ILE A 356 2.34 20.92 23.27
CA ILE A 356 3.31 19.84 23.40
C ILE A 356 3.84 19.41 22.03
N ILE A 357 2.97 19.37 21.02
CA ILE A 357 3.36 19.08 19.63
C ILE A 357 4.37 20.09 19.13
N GLU A 358 4.15 21.38 19.38
CA GLU A 358 5.06 22.45 19.00
C GLU A 358 6.41 22.36 19.75
N GLU A 359 6.38 22.06 21.05
CA GLU A 359 7.59 21.86 21.85
C GLU A 359 8.43 20.68 21.34
N ILE A 360 7.78 19.56 21.00
CA ILE A 360 8.45 18.40 20.39
C ILE A 360 9.02 18.75 19.01
N SER A 361 8.32 19.52 18.19
CA SER A 361 8.80 19.93 16.87
C SER A 361 10.08 20.76 16.89
N ARG A 362 10.35 21.48 17.96
CA ARG A 362 11.58 22.30 18.08
C ARG A 362 12.84 21.48 18.36
N ILE A 363 12.69 20.24 18.83
CA ILE A 363 13.80 19.38 19.26
C ILE A 363 14.06 18.17 18.35
N VAL A 364 13.13 17.88 17.44
CA VAL A 364 13.18 16.77 16.47
C VAL A 364 13.62 17.29 15.11
#